data_AF-A0A2S7Q1L5-F1
#
_entry.id   AF-A0A2S7Q1L5-F1
#
_cell.length_a   1.000
_cell.length_b   1.000
_cell.length_c   1.000
_cell.angle_alpha   90.00
_cell.angle_beta   90.00
_cell.angle_gamma   90.00
#
_symmetry.space_group_name_H-M   'P 1'
#
loop_
_entity.id
_entity.type
_entity.pdbx_description
1 polymer ?
#
loop_
_entity_poly.entity_id
_entity_poly.type
_entity_poly.pdbx_seq_one_letter_code
_entity_poly.pdbx_strand_id
1 'polypeptide(L)'
;MAAGDHNAVIRAKTSINFLKSYNCTLPVEIFHFSSELSGTDKAFLKDLSQLGDGEGAEGKGMKVTVRVVEGLEKGHGWKDFHIKGAAIQQTSFSEILYLDTDSYLLRDPTYLFEGPQWTETGLLLWPDYTKSHATNPIWRLLGQKCRNEYEGESGQILISRTRHQDLLWLVEYFALHHEEYYGFMGGDRDSFRAAALLLGKKWAGPGRLNAAAGVALPNDPQGGGHTMLQADPEGKWMFVHANLIKHGSFPKPLWAKIHRATNDKFAQGTTYGSIEPPNDGIGEGVKLHVFADPKLVTEMSVFEGFDQGLVTVDDWDSYEELKRFEEKWFAFGGVH
;
A
#
# COMPACT_ATOMS: atom_id res chain seq x y z
N MET A 1 3.22 10.33 -4.73
CA MET A 1 1.82 10.12 -4.30
C MET A 1 0.89 10.75 -5.32
N ALA A 2 -0.32 10.21 -5.52
CA ALA A 2 -1.37 10.86 -6.30
C ALA A 2 -2.50 11.32 -5.36
N ALA A 3 -2.82 12.61 -5.37
CA ALA A 3 -3.81 13.22 -4.48
C ALA A 3 -4.83 14.02 -5.30
N GLY A 4 -5.99 13.42 -5.57
CA GLY A 4 -7.01 14.00 -6.46
C GLY A 4 -8.18 14.72 -5.79
N ASP A 5 -8.17 14.84 -4.47
CA ASP A 5 -9.20 15.57 -3.74
C ASP A 5 -8.65 16.17 -2.43
N HIS A 6 -9.47 17.01 -1.79
CA HIS A 6 -9.13 17.67 -0.52
C HIS A 6 -8.69 16.69 0.58
N ASN A 7 -9.40 15.56 0.72
CA ASN A 7 -9.10 14.57 1.75
C ASN A 7 -7.77 13.86 1.43
N ALA A 8 -7.48 13.57 0.16
CA ALA A 8 -6.21 13.01 -0.28
C ALA A 8 -5.05 13.96 0.01
N VAL A 9 -5.26 15.27 -0.15
CA VAL A 9 -4.26 16.30 0.20
C VAL A 9 -3.99 16.32 1.72
N ILE A 10 -5.02 16.23 2.57
CA ILE A 10 -4.86 16.11 4.02
C ILE A 10 -4.04 14.86 4.38
N ARG A 11 -4.37 13.72 3.78
CA ARG A 11 -3.64 12.47 4.03
C ARG A 11 -2.20 12.54 3.56
N ALA A 12 -1.93 13.11 2.37
CA ALA A 12 -0.57 13.33 1.87
C ALA A 12 0.26 14.24 2.80
N LYS A 13 -0.34 15.30 3.36
CA LYS A 13 0.29 16.14 4.39
C LYS A 13 0.66 15.34 5.64
N THR A 14 -0.25 14.49 6.10
CA THR A 14 -0.03 13.60 7.25
C THR A 14 1.18 12.68 6.98
N SER A 15 1.24 12.04 5.80
CA SER A 15 2.38 11.20 5.39
C SER A 15 3.71 11.97 5.31
N ILE A 16 3.70 13.19 4.80
CA ILE A 16 4.88 14.07 4.78
C ILE A 16 5.38 14.39 6.19
N ASN A 17 4.48 14.67 7.14
CA ASN A 17 4.86 14.94 8.52
C ASN A 17 5.42 13.70 9.22
N PHE A 18 4.90 12.50 8.90
CA PHE A 18 5.53 11.25 9.33
C PHE A 18 6.97 11.14 8.85
N LEU A 19 7.20 11.29 7.54
CA LEU A 19 8.54 11.25 6.93
C LEU A 19 9.52 12.22 7.62
N LYS A 20 9.09 13.47 7.86
CA LYS A 20 9.87 14.46 8.60
C LYS A 20 10.17 14.03 10.03
N SER A 21 9.21 13.43 10.72
CA SER A 21 9.42 12.94 12.08
C SER A 21 10.46 11.82 12.18
N TYR A 22 10.75 11.16 11.05
CA TYR A 22 11.81 10.16 10.90
C TYR A 22 13.12 10.74 10.35
N ASN A 23 13.21 12.06 10.16
CA ASN A 23 14.33 12.74 9.50
C ASN A 23 14.62 12.24 8.08
N CYS A 24 13.60 11.73 7.37
CA CYS A 24 13.74 11.32 5.98
C CYS A 24 14.06 12.55 5.11
N THR A 25 15.00 12.38 4.18
CA THR A 25 15.44 13.43 3.25
C THR A 25 15.07 13.15 1.80
N LEU A 26 14.43 12.01 1.51
CA LEU A 26 14.03 11.64 0.15
C LEU A 26 13.05 12.67 -0.43
N PRO A 27 13.24 13.12 -1.67
CA PRO A 27 12.34 14.07 -2.29
C PRO A 27 10.96 13.45 -2.53
N VAL A 28 9.90 14.25 -2.39
CA VAL A 28 8.51 13.82 -2.54
C VAL A 28 7.86 14.58 -3.68
N GLU A 29 7.20 13.85 -4.59
CA GLU A 29 6.32 14.42 -5.61
C GLU A 29 4.86 14.03 -5.37
N ILE A 30 3.99 15.04 -5.40
CA ILE A 30 2.53 14.89 -5.30
C ILE A 30 1.91 15.27 -6.63
N PHE A 31 1.17 14.33 -7.22
CA PHE A 31 0.47 14.50 -8.49
C PHE A 31 -1.03 14.72 -8.28
N HIS A 32 -1.65 15.58 -9.09
CA HIS A 32 -3.09 15.84 -9.09
C HIS A 32 -3.59 16.17 -10.51
N PHE A 33 -4.90 16.08 -10.77
CA PHE A 33 -5.46 16.57 -12.04
C PHE A 33 -5.64 18.10 -12.02
N SER A 34 -5.63 18.71 -13.21
CA SER A 34 -5.79 20.17 -13.38
C SER A 34 -7.16 20.68 -12.89
N SER A 35 -8.19 19.85 -12.98
CA SER A 35 -9.59 20.18 -12.67
C SER A 35 -10.00 19.95 -11.22
N GLU A 36 -9.17 19.27 -10.42
CA GLU A 36 -9.59 18.72 -9.12
C GLU A 36 -9.54 19.67 -7.94
N LEU A 37 -8.87 20.80 -8.07
CA LEU A 37 -8.49 21.59 -6.91
C LEU A 37 -9.19 22.95 -6.89
N SER A 38 -10.04 23.12 -5.88
CA SER A 38 -10.68 24.38 -5.53
C SER A 38 -9.65 25.43 -5.11
N GLY A 39 -10.08 26.69 -4.94
CA GLY A 39 -9.19 27.76 -4.47
C GLY A 39 -8.52 27.47 -3.12
N THR A 40 -9.23 26.79 -2.21
CA THR A 40 -8.70 26.35 -0.91
C THR A 40 -7.65 25.26 -1.06
N ASP A 41 -7.84 24.32 -1.99
CA ASP A 41 -6.88 23.24 -2.21
C ASP A 41 -5.55 23.74 -2.78
N LYS A 42 -5.60 24.77 -3.63
CA LYS A 42 -4.38 25.44 -4.14
C LYS A 42 -3.56 26.10 -3.03
N ALA A 43 -4.21 26.63 -2.00
CA ALA A 43 -3.52 27.14 -0.81
C ALA A 43 -2.87 26.01 -0.01
N PHE A 44 -3.59 24.88 0.20
CA PHE A 44 -3.03 23.70 0.86
C PHE A 44 -1.83 23.10 0.11
N LEU A 45 -1.88 23.04 -1.22
CA LEU A 45 -0.74 22.60 -2.03
C LEU A 45 0.46 23.54 -1.91
N LYS A 46 0.21 24.85 -1.83
CA LYS A 46 1.27 25.83 -1.58
C LYS A 46 1.89 25.62 -0.21
N ASP A 47 1.09 25.40 0.83
CA ASP A 47 1.58 25.06 2.16
C ASP A 47 2.38 23.74 2.17
N LEU A 48 1.97 22.75 1.37
CA LEU A 48 2.73 21.50 1.17
C LEU A 48 4.10 21.73 0.53
N SER A 49 4.21 22.62 -0.44
CA SER A 49 5.51 23.00 -1.00
C SER A 49 6.39 23.73 0.03
N GLN A 50 5.79 24.61 0.84
CA GLN A 50 6.50 25.36 1.89
C GLN A 50 6.89 24.48 3.08
N LEU A 51 6.21 23.36 3.30
CA LEU A 51 6.61 22.35 4.27
C LEU A 51 8.02 21.80 3.96
N GLY A 52 8.49 21.83 2.71
CA GLY A 52 9.86 21.40 2.36
C GLY A 52 10.95 22.43 2.66
N ASP A 53 10.60 23.72 2.77
CA ASP A 53 11.53 24.85 2.77
C ASP A 53 11.76 25.43 4.19
N GLY A 54 11.78 24.58 5.22
CA GLY A 54 12.01 25.03 6.59
C GLY A 54 13.28 25.87 6.73
N GLU A 55 13.11 27.17 7.01
CA GLU A 55 14.19 28.09 7.39
C GLU A 55 14.84 27.61 8.70
N GLY A 56 15.99 26.94 8.58
CA GLY A 56 16.77 26.50 9.74
C GLY A 56 17.72 25.35 9.42
N ALA A 57 18.98 25.70 9.18
CA ALA A 57 20.12 24.84 8.86
C ALA A 57 20.26 24.47 7.36
N GLU A 58 21.35 24.98 6.80
CA GLU A 58 21.91 24.68 5.48
C GLU A 58 21.68 23.22 5.03
N GLY A 59 20.82 23.02 4.02
CA GLY A 59 20.98 21.95 3.03
C GLY A 59 20.48 20.53 3.36
N LYS A 60 19.57 20.30 4.33
CA LYS A 60 19.05 18.94 4.65
C LYS A 60 17.52 18.83 4.78
N GLY A 61 16.76 19.67 4.07
CA GLY A 61 15.30 19.60 4.05
C GLY A 61 14.76 18.61 3.01
N MET A 62 13.68 17.90 3.36
CA MET A 62 12.92 17.08 2.42
C MET A 62 12.23 17.98 1.38
N LYS A 63 12.63 17.89 0.10
CA LYS A 63 12.00 18.66 -0.97
C LYS A 63 10.63 18.08 -1.33
N VAL A 64 9.56 18.87 -1.22
CA VAL A 64 8.20 18.50 -1.64
C VAL A 64 7.83 19.29 -2.89
N THR A 65 7.51 18.60 -3.98
CA THR A 65 7.10 19.22 -5.26
C THR A 65 5.69 18.76 -5.62
N VAL A 66 4.83 19.71 -5.97
CA VAL A 66 3.48 19.41 -6.45
C VAL A 66 3.46 19.53 -7.98
N ARG A 67 2.86 18.56 -8.66
CA ARG A 67 2.80 18.47 -10.12
C ARG A 67 1.38 18.21 -10.60
N VAL A 68 1.03 18.84 -11.70
CA VAL A 68 -0.18 18.53 -12.45
C VAL A 68 0.14 17.36 -13.38
N VAL A 69 -0.73 16.36 -13.44
CA VAL A 69 -0.62 15.29 -14.44
C VAL A 69 -0.95 15.86 -15.81
N GLU A 70 -0.07 15.64 -16.79
CA GLU A 70 -0.24 16.08 -18.17
C GLU A 70 -0.90 15.00 -19.03
N GLY A 71 -1.67 15.43 -20.04
CA GLY A 71 -2.24 14.52 -21.05
C GLY A 71 -3.43 13.67 -20.59
N LEU A 72 -3.89 13.84 -19.35
CA LEU A 72 -5.07 13.16 -18.80
C LEU A 72 -6.04 14.18 -18.23
N GLU A 73 -7.32 14.00 -18.53
CA GLU A 73 -8.41 14.74 -17.91
C GLU A 73 -9.20 13.80 -17.00
N LYS A 74 -9.76 14.36 -15.93
CA LYS A 74 -10.66 13.62 -15.04
C LYS A 74 -11.89 13.17 -15.84
N GLY A 75 -12.11 11.87 -15.95
CA GLY A 75 -13.24 11.33 -16.69
C GLY A 75 -14.57 11.57 -15.96
N HIS A 76 -15.70 11.46 -16.67
CA HIS A 76 -17.04 11.46 -16.06
C HIS A 76 -17.42 10.10 -15.42
N GLY A 77 -16.50 9.13 -15.41
CA GLY A 77 -16.69 7.76 -14.91
C GLY A 77 -16.26 7.56 -13.45
N TRP A 78 -16.68 6.44 -12.86
CA TRP A 78 -16.35 6.07 -11.49
C TRP A 78 -14.91 5.53 -11.43
N LYS A 79 -14.01 6.32 -10.81
CA LYS A 79 -12.60 6.07 -10.46
C LYS A 79 -11.56 6.44 -11.54
N ASP A 80 -10.78 7.48 -11.22
CA ASP A 80 -9.63 7.95 -12.01
C ASP A 80 -8.40 7.06 -11.84
N PHE A 81 -8.53 5.76 -12.11
CA PHE A 81 -7.45 4.77 -11.94
C PHE A 81 -6.16 5.13 -12.70
N HIS A 82 -6.28 5.94 -13.75
CA HIS A 82 -5.17 6.36 -14.60
C HIS A 82 -4.15 7.25 -13.87
N ILE A 83 -4.54 7.96 -12.81
CA ILE A 83 -3.63 8.94 -12.17
C ILE A 83 -2.41 8.27 -11.54
N LYS A 84 -2.56 7.05 -11.01
CA LYS A 84 -1.47 6.29 -10.38
C LYS A 84 -0.37 5.95 -11.38
N GLY A 85 -0.76 5.30 -12.49
CA GLY A 85 0.17 4.97 -13.57
C GLY A 85 0.84 6.22 -14.13
N ALA A 86 0.07 7.27 -14.38
CA ALA A 86 0.59 8.53 -14.90
C ALA A 86 1.56 9.22 -13.94
N ALA A 87 1.27 9.25 -12.63
CA ALA A 87 2.16 9.82 -11.62
C ALA A 87 3.52 9.10 -11.58
N ILE A 88 3.51 7.75 -11.67
CA ILE A 88 4.74 6.94 -11.70
C ILE A 88 5.52 7.16 -13.01
N GLN A 89 4.83 7.34 -14.13
CA GLN A 89 5.46 7.59 -15.43
C GLN A 89 6.05 9.00 -15.54
N GLN A 90 5.33 10.02 -15.03
CA GLN A 90 5.66 11.44 -15.19
C GLN A 90 6.56 12.00 -14.08
N THR A 91 6.81 11.25 -13.01
CA THR A 91 7.75 11.69 -11.97
C THR A 91 9.16 11.95 -12.49
N SER A 92 9.85 12.89 -11.87
CA SER A 92 11.26 13.15 -12.17
C SER A 92 12.19 12.04 -11.68
N PHE A 93 11.71 11.13 -10.83
CA PHE A 93 12.52 10.07 -10.23
C PHE A 93 12.66 8.83 -11.13
N SER A 94 13.85 8.22 -11.16
CA SER A 94 14.08 6.92 -11.80
C SER A 94 13.85 5.75 -10.86
N GLU A 95 14.00 5.96 -9.55
CA GLU A 95 13.77 4.99 -8.50
C GLU A 95 12.62 5.52 -7.64
N ILE A 96 11.52 4.78 -7.60
CA ILE A 96 10.22 5.34 -7.22
C ILE A 96 9.63 4.49 -6.12
N LEU A 97 9.36 5.08 -4.95
CA LEU A 97 8.39 4.56 -3.99
C LEU A 97 7.07 5.28 -4.24
N TYR A 98 6.15 4.63 -4.95
CA TYR A 98 4.77 5.09 -5.04
C TYR A 98 4.04 4.75 -3.76
N LEU A 99 3.19 5.69 -3.30
CA LEU A 99 2.32 5.54 -2.14
C LEU A 99 0.95 6.13 -2.46
N ASP A 100 -0.10 5.38 -2.18
CA ASP A 100 -1.44 5.92 -2.03
C ASP A 100 -1.48 6.81 -0.77
N THR A 101 -2.34 7.83 -0.79
CA THR A 101 -2.34 8.84 0.29
C THR A 101 -2.76 8.29 1.65
N ASP A 102 -3.49 7.19 1.69
CA ASP A 102 -3.89 6.45 2.89
C ASP A 102 -2.93 5.31 3.29
N SER A 103 -1.75 5.22 2.66
CA SER A 103 -0.66 4.33 3.09
C SER A 103 0.44 5.14 3.81
N TYR A 104 0.51 4.98 5.12
CA TYR A 104 1.44 5.73 5.99
C TYR A 104 2.69 4.91 6.32
N LEU A 105 3.86 5.53 6.22
CA LEU A 105 5.14 4.93 6.61
C LEU A 105 5.33 4.97 8.12
N LEU A 106 5.83 3.87 8.68
CA LEU A 106 6.16 3.74 10.10
C LEU A 106 7.61 4.12 10.43
N ARG A 107 8.48 4.20 9.42
CA ARG A 107 9.92 4.46 9.52
C ARG A 107 10.44 5.16 8.26
N ASP A 108 11.69 5.62 8.28
CA ASP A 108 12.40 6.11 7.09
C ASP A 108 12.55 4.97 6.05
N PRO A 109 12.03 5.12 4.81
CA PRO A 109 12.11 4.10 3.78
C PRO A 109 13.43 4.07 3.01
N THR A 110 14.39 4.96 3.28
CA THR A 110 15.63 5.11 2.48
C THR A 110 16.37 3.78 2.27
N TYR A 111 16.48 2.96 3.31
CA TYR A 111 17.17 1.66 3.23
C TYR A 111 16.54 0.68 2.23
N LEU A 112 15.26 0.83 1.89
CA LEU A 112 14.59 -0.03 0.91
C LEU A 112 15.21 0.10 -0.49
N PHE A 113 15.83 1.24 -0.80
CA PHE A 113 16.54 1.50 -2.06
C PHE A 113 18.00 0.99 -2.07
N GLU A 114 18.47 0.42 -0.96
CA GLU A 114 19.85 -0.06 -0.81
C GLU A 114 19.91 -1.57 -0.52
N GLY A 115 18.79 -2.17 -0.10
CA GLY A 115 18.70 -3.57 0.27
C GLY A 115 18.98 -4.54 -0.89
N PRO A 116 19.33 -5.80 -0.57
CA PRO A 116 19.61 -6.82 -1.59
C PRO A 116 18.39 -7.10 -2.48
N GLN A 117 17.17 -7.04 -1.91
CA GLN A 117 15.92 -7.22 -2.64
C GLN A 117 15.77 -6.17 -3.76
N TRP A 118 16.09 -4.91 -3.46
CA TRP A 118 16.06 -3.83 -4.45
C TRP A 118 17.18 -3.97 -5.48
N THR A 119 18.40 -4.22 -5.03
CA THR A 119 19.56 -4.35 -5.92
C THR A 119 19.34 -5.48 -6.93
N GLU A 120 18.81 -6.62 -6.49
CA GLU A 120 18.56 -7.78 -7.34
C GLU A 120 17.44 -7.53 -8.36
N THR A 121 16.28 -7.03 -7.92
CA THR A 121 15.08 -7.00 -8.78
C THR A 121 14.78 -5.62 -9.35
N GLY A 122 15.07 -4.55 -8.62
CA GLY A 122 14.60 -3.19 -8.91
C GLY A 122 13.08 -3.05 -8.85
N LEU A 123 12.40 -4.01 -8.21
CA LEU A 123 10.94 -4.10 -8.11
C LEU A 123 10.56 -4.80 -6.80
N LEU A 124 9.99 -4.04 -5.85
CA LEU A 124 9.31 -4.60 -4.69
C LEU A 124 7.81 -4.34 -4.82
N LEU A 125 7.05 -5.42 -4.67
CA LEU A 125 5.60 -5.42 -4.61
C LEU A 125 5.15 -5.89 -3.22
N TRP A 126 3.93 -5.55 -2.85
CA TRP A 126 3.30 -6.03 -1.62
C TRP A 126 2.13 -6.93 -1.97
N PRO A 127 1.83 -7.96 -1.16
CA PRO A 127 0.65 -8.78 -1.36
C PRO A 127 -0.60 -7.99 -0.97
N ASP A 128 -1.74 -8.36 -1.54
CA ASP A 128 -3.08 -8.13 -0.98
C ASP A 128 -3.46 -9.30 -0.05
N TYR A 129 -4.64 -9.25 0.59
CA TYR A 129 -5.21 -10.39 1.30
C TYR A 129 -5.75 -11.50 0.38
N THR A 130 -6.10 -11.20 -0.87
CA THR A 130 -6.79 -12.13 -1.75
C THR A 130 -5.85 -12.97 -2.60
N LYS A 131 -6.29 -14.19 -2.91
CA LYS A 131 -5.69 -15.06 -3.93
C LYS A 131 -6.68 -15.24 -5.07
N SER A 132 -6.19 -15.22 -6.31
CA SER A 132 -7.02 -15.48 -7.47
C SER A 132 -7.39 -16.96 -7.56
N HIS A 133 -8.68 -17.27 -7.61
CA HIS A 133 -9.15 -18.63 -7.87
C HIS A 133 -8.64 -19.14 -9.23
N ALA A 134 -8.47 -20.46 -9.38
CA ALA A 134 -7.93 -21.06 -10.60
C ALA A 134 -8.75 -20.79 -11.87
N THR A 135 -10.01 -20.38 -11.73
CA THR A 135 -10.90 -20.02 -12.85
C THR A 135 -10.83 -18.54 -13.24
N ASN A 136 -10.16 -17.69 -12.45
CA ASN A 136 -10.00 -16.26 -12.73
C ASN A 136 -9.38 -16.08 -14.14
N PRO A 137 -9.96 -15.23 -15.01
CA PRO A 137 -9.43 -14.92 -16.33
C PRO A 137 -7.95 -14.52 -16.38
N ILE A 138 -7.40 -13.97 -15.28
CA ILE A 138 -6.00 -13.60 -15.15
C ILE A 138 -5.06 -14.74 -15.56
N TRP A 139 -5.36 -15.99 -15.19
CA TRP A 139 -4.50 -17.13 -15.52
C TRP A 139 -4.47 -17.46 -17.00
N ARG A 140 -5.58 -17.20 -17.72
CA ARG A 140 -5.65 -17.34 -19.18
C ARG A 140 -4.87 -16.23 -19.87
N LEU A 141 -4.99 -14.99 -19.39
CA LEU A 141 -4.21 -13.86 -19.87
C LEU A 141 -2.70 -14.13 -19.73
N LEU A 142 -2.31 -14.68 -18.59
CA LEU A 142 -0.92 -15.01 -18.27
C LEU A 142 -0.40 -16.25 -18.99
N GLY A 143 -1.26 -17.06 -19.61
CA GLY A 143 -0.87 -18.32 -20.24
C GLY A 143 -0.26 -19.33 -19.26
N GLN A 144 -0.55 -19.23 -17.96
CA GLN A 144 0.05 -20.06 -16.92
C GLN A 144 -1.00 -20.72 -16.03
N LYS A 145 -0.60 -21.81 -15.35
CA LYS A 145 -1.46 -22.43 -14.33
C LYS A 145 -1.60 -21.50 -13.12
N CYS A 146 -2.71 -21.65 -12.40
CA CYS A 146 -2.92 -20.99 -11.13
C CYS A 146 -1.74 -21.24 -10.19
N ARG A 147 -1.23 -20.16 -9.61
CA ARG A 147 -0.18 -20.18 -8.59
C ARG A 147 -0.84 -19.96 -7.23
N ASN A 148 -0.40 -20.66 -6.18
CA ASN A 148 -0.92 -20.47 -4.82
C ASN A 148 -0.32 -19.21 -4.16
N GLU A 149 -0.50 -18.06 -4.81
CA GLU A 149 0.09 -16.79 -4.41
C GLU A 149 -0.99 -15.75 -4.12
N TYR A 150 -0.66 -14.86 -3.18
CA TYR A 150 -1.44 -13.65 -2.97
C TYR A 150 -1.33 -12.74 -4.19
N GLU A 151 -2.43 -12.05 -4.49
CA GLU A 151 -2.46 -10.98 -5.49
C GLU A 151 -1.58 -9.82 -5.03
N GLY A 152 -1.22 -8.92 -5.95
CA GLY A 152 -0.52 -7.69 -5.62
C GLY A 152 -1.46 -6.66 -5.01
N GLU A 153 -0.90 -5.82 -4.13
CA GLU A 153 -1.47 -4.55 -3.68
C GLU A 153 -0.71 -3.40 -4.35
N SER A 154 -1.44 -2.37 -4.77
CA SER A 154 -0.92 -1.21 -5.50
C SER A 154 -0.87 0.07 -4.66
N GLY A 155 -1.29 0.00 -3.38
CA GLY A 155 -1.18 1.09 -2.41
C GLY A 155 0.27 1.52 -2.14
N GLN A 156 1.23 0.63 -2.37
CA GLN A 156 2.65 0.97 -2.42
C GLN A 156 3.40 0.08 -3.41
N ILE A 157 4.29 0.69 -4.17
CA ILE A 157 5.13 0.02 -5.17
C ILE A 157 6.52 0.64 -5.09
N LEU A 158 7.56 -0.18 -4.99
CA LEU A 158 8.93 0.28 -5.16
C LEU A 158 9.42 -0.19 -6.53
N ILE A 159 9.70 0.72 -7.45
CA ILE A 159 10.00 0.37 -8.85
C ILE A 159 11.10 1.25 -9.45
N SER A 160 12.03 0.59 -10.14
CA SER A 160 13.04 1.24 -10.96
C SER A 160 12.48 1.42 -12.37
N ARG A 161 12.16 2.66 -12.72
CA ARG A 161 11.64 3.02 -14.05
C ARG A 161 12.63 2.62 -15.15
N THR A 162 13.93 2.76 -14.92
CA THR A 162 14.97 2.40 -15.90
C THR A 162 15.04 0.91 -16.18
N ARG A 163 14.65 0.06 -15.22
CA ARG A 163 14.67 -1.41 -15.37
C ARG A 163 13.32 -2.00 -15.78
N HIS A 164 12.22 -1.28 -15.52
CA HIS A 164 10.86 -1.80 -15.64
C HIS A 164 9.90 -0.86 -16.37
N GLN A 165 10.41 -0.11 -17.36
CA GLN A 165 9.59 0.76 -18.21
C GLN A 165 8.53 -0.01 -19.01
N ASP A 166 8.88 -1.22 -19.44
CA ASP A 166 7.99 -2.18 -20.09
C ASP A 166 6.83 -2.64 -19.19
N LEU A 167 7.10 -2.88 -17.91
CA LEU A 167 6.08 -3.18 -16.91
C LEU A 167 5.12 -1.99 -16.75
N LEU A 168 5.66 -0.76 -16.66
CA LEU A 168 4.84 0.45 -16.53
C LEU A 168 3.93 0.67 -17.74
N TRP A 169 4.40 0.37 -18.96
CA TRP A 169 3.54 0.43 -20.14
C TRP A 169 2.37 -0.56 -20.08
N LEU A 170 2.58 -1.76 -19.55
CA LEU A 170 1.47 -2.73 -19.36
C LEU A 170 0.50 -2.28 -18.28
N VAL A 171 0.99 -1.73 -17.17
CA VAL A 171 0.13 -1.17 -16.11
C VAL A 171 -0.72 -0.02 -16.66
N GLU A 172 -0.12 0.86 -17.45
CA GLU A 172 -0.83 1.95 -18.13
C GLU A 172 -1.85 1.42 -19.14
N TYR A 173 -1.49 0.39 -19.91
CA TYR A 173 -2.40 -0.28 -20.83
C TYR A 173 -3.62 -0.88 -20.09
N PHE A 174 -3.41 -1.58 -18.97
CA PHE A 174 -4.52 -2.10 -18.17
C PHE A 174 -5.43 -0.99 -17.64
N ALA A 175 -4.85 0.14 -17.21
CA ALA A 175 -5.64 1.30 -16.79
C ALA A 175 -6.47 1.86 -17.94
N LEU A 176 -5.85 2.10 -19.11
CA LEU A 176 -6.54 2.58 -20.33
C LEU A 176 -7.69 1.66 -20.76
N HIS A 177 -7.54 0.36 -20.56
CA HIS A 177 -8.52 -0.67 -20.89
C HIS A 177 -9.22 -1.24 -19.63
N HIS A 178 -9.40 -0.45 -18.58
CA HIS A 178 -9.88 -0.93 -17.28
C HIS A 178 -11.20 -1.72 -17.36
N GLU A 179 -12.11 -1.37 -18.26
CA GLU A 179 -13.37 -2.10 -18.47
C GLU A 179 -13.16 -3.58 -18.83
N GLU A 180 -12.05 -3.89 -19.50
CA GLU A 180 -11.67 -5.25 -19.90
C GLU A 180 -10.93 -5.99 -18.79
N TYR A 181 -10.01 -5.32 -18.09
CA TYR A 181 -9.03 -5.97 -17.20
C TYR A 181 -9.41 -5.90 -15.71
N TYR A 182 -9.97 -4.77 -15.25
CA TYR A 182 -10.07 -4.50 -13.81
C TYR A 182 -11.16 -5.29 -13.12
N GLY A 183 -12.13 -5.81 -13.87
CA GLY A 183 -13.16 -6.70 -13.32
C GLY A 183 -12.60 -7.97 -12.68
N PHE A 184 -11.48 -8.50 -13.20
CA PHE A 184 -10.85 -9.72 -12.68
C PHE A 184 -9.51 -9.49 -11.97
N MET A 185 -8.95 -8.27 -12.04
CA MET A 185 -7.75 -7.85 -11.29
C MET A 185 -8.07 -7.18 -9.95
N GLY A 186 -9.35 -6.98 -9.62
CA GLY A 186 -9.75 -6.27 -8.41
C GLY A 186 -9.48 -4.77 -8.48
N GLY A 187 -9.67 -4.16 -9.66
CA GLY A 187 -9.24 -2.78 -9.93
C GLY A 187 -7.80 -2.72 -10.46
N ASP A 188 -7.13 -1.60 -10.18
CA ASP A 188 -5.71 -1.38 -10.47
C ASP A 188 -4.77 -2.20 -9.57
N ARG A 189 -5.33 -2.81 -8.54
CA ARG A 189 -4.63 -3.44 -7.42
C ARG A 189 -3.60 -4.49 -7.87
N ASP A 190 -4.01 -5.44 -8.70
CA ASP A 190 -3.17 -6.56 -9.13
C ASP A 190 -2.36 -6.26 -10.41
N SER A 191 -2.51 -5.06 -11.00
CA SER A 191 -1.94 -4.68 -12.30
C SER A 191 -0.43 -4.85 -12.36
N PHE A 192 0.30 -4.50 -11.30
CA PHE A 192 1.76 -4.57 -11.27
C PHE A 192 2.27 -6.02 -11.20
N ARG A 193 1.63 -6.88 -10.40
CA ARG A 193 1.96 -8.30 -10.33
C ARG A 193 1.61 -8.99 -11.65
N ALA A 194 0.44 -8.69 -12.21
CA ALA A 194 0.02 -9.21 -13.51
C ALA A 194 1.02 -8.85 -14.61
N ALA A 195 1.45 -7.58 -14.68
CA ALA A 195 2.45 -7.13 -15.65
C ALA A 195 3.82 -7.80 -15.43
N ALA A 196 4.27 -7.96 -14.18
CA ALA A 196 5.51 -8.66 -13.87
C ALA A 196 5.47 -10.13 -14.34
N LEU A 197 4.35 -10.83 -14.10
CA LEU A 197 4.16 -12.21 -14.53
C LEU A 197 4.12 -12.35 -16.06
N LEU A 198 3.40 -11.47 -16.77
CA LEU A 198 3.38 -11.46 -18.24
C LEU A 198 4.78 -11.30 -18.85
N LEU A 199 5.61 -10.46 -18.23
CA LEU A 199 6.95 -10.16 -18.70
C LEU A 199 8.01 -11.14 -18.17
N GLY A 200 7.63 -12.13 -17.36
CA GLY A 200 8.57 -13.06 -16.71
C GLY A 200 9.56 -12.37 -15.77
N LYS A 201 9.19 -11.21 -15.21
CA LYS A 201 10.04 -10.42 -14.32
C LYS A 201 9.96 -10.95 -12.90
N LYS A 202 11.11 -10.98 -12.23
CA LYS A 202 11.17 -11.22 -10.78
C LYS A 202 10.85 -9.94 -10.02
N TRP A 203 10.18 -10.08 -8.89
CA TRP A 203 10.02 -9.04 -7.89
C TRP A 203 10.38 -9.61 -6.52
N ALA A 204 10.71 -8.71 -5.61
CA ALA A 204 10.84 -9.01 -4.18
C ALA A 204 9.66 -8.36 -3.44
N GLY A 205 9.63 -8.45 -2.11
CA GLY A 205 8.56 -7.84 -1.32
C GLY A 205 8.79 -8.03 0.17
N PRO A 206 7.72 -8.03 0.98
CA PRO A 206 7.86 -8.20 2.42
C PRO A 206 8.30 -9.62 2.79
N GLY A 207 9.01 -9.71 3.93
CA GLY A 207 9.36 -10.97 4.60
C GLY A 207 8.23 -11.54 5.46
N ARG A 208 7.07 -10.87 5.49
CA ARG A 208 5.85 -11.28 6.21
C ARG A 208 4.60 -10.97 5.39
N LEU A 209 3.57 -11.81 5.50
CA LEU A 209 2.23 -11.51 4.98
C LEU A 209 1.59 -10.30 5.68
N ASN A 210 0.54 -9.77 5.06
CA ASN A 210 -0.24 -8.69 5.63
C ASN A 210 -0.98 -9.15 6.90
N ALA A 211 -1.23 -8.20 7.80
CA ALA A 211 -2.12 -8.37 8.94
C ALA A 211 -3.26 -7.34 8.91
N ALA A 212 -4.42 -7.70 9.45
CA ALA A 212 -5.55 -6.78 9.61
C ALA A 212 -5.45 -6.12 10.99
N ALA A 213 -5.43 -4.79 11.03
CA ALA A 213 -5.34 -4.04 12.28
C ALA A 213 -6.45 -3.00 12.40
N GLY A 214 -6.90 -2.75 13.63
CA GLY A 214 -7.97 -1.80 13.86
C GLY A 214 -8.47 -1.81 15.29
N VAL A 215 -9.77 -1.56 15.43
CA VAL A 215 -10.42 -1.30 16.72
C VAL A 215 -10.74 -2.58 17.48
N ALA A 216 -10.70 -2.50 18.81
CA ALA A 216 -11.37 -3.46 19.68
C ALA A 216 -12.77 -2.92 20.03
N LEU A 217 -13.82 -3.66 19.70
CA LEU A 217 -15.19 -3.27 20.02
C LEU A 217 -15.66 -3.97 21.31
N PRO A 218 -16.58 -3.38 22.10
CA PRO A 218 -17.04 -4.00 23.34
C PRO A 218 -17.63 -5.42 23.17
N ASN A 219 -18.31 -5.64 22.04
CA ASN A 219 -18.94 -6.92 21.72
C ASN A 219 -18.03 -7.87 20.93
N ASP A 220 -16.87 -7.37 20.48
CA ASP A 220 -15.84 -8.14 19.80
C ASP A 220 -14.45 -7.66 20.29
N PRO A 221 -13.96 -8.25 21.40
CA PRO A 221 -12.69 -7.87 22.02
C PRO A 221 -11.49 -8.37 21.22
N GLN A 222 -11.67 -9.34 20.31
CA GLN A 222 -10.64 -9.72 19.34
C GLN A 222 -10.49 -8.58 18.32
N GLY A 223 -11.58 -7.90 17.99
CA GLY A 223 -11.62 -6.69 17.19
C GLY A 223 -11.61 -6.98 15.71
N GLY A 224 -11.79 -5.92 14.92
CA GLY A 224 -11.78 -5.97 13.47
C GLY A 224 -10.87 -4.89 12.88
N GLY A 225 -10.29 -5.17 11.72
CA GLY A 225 -9.28 -4.33 11.10
C GLY A 225 -9.82 -3.43 10.00
N HIS A 226 -9.73 -2.11 10.17
CA HIS A 226 -9.97 -1.15 9.08
C HIS A 226 -8.68 -0.79 8.30
N THR A 227 -7.56 -1.38 8.71
CA THR A 227 -6.21 -1.11 8.21
C THR A 227 -5.53 -2.41 7.81
N MET A 228 -4.81 -2.36 6.71
CA MET A 228 -3.84 -3.38 6.32
C MET A 228 -2.44 -2.98 6.81
N LEU A 229 -1.84 -3.83 7.65
CA LEU A 229 -0.45 -3.73 8.05
C LEU A 229 0.42 -4.52 7.09
N GLN A 230 1.45 -3.87 6.56
CA GLN A 230 2.32 -4.44 5.55
C GLN A 230 3.78 -4.25 5.95
N ALA A 231 4.57 -5.30 5.81
CA ALA A 231 5.94 -5.36 6.33
C ALA A 231 6.99 -4.90 5.32
N ASP A 232 8.22 -4.76 5.78
CA ASP A 232 9.44 -4.66 4.97
C ASP A 232 9.99 -6.06 4.61
N PRO A 233 11.06 -6.16 3.79
CA PRO A 233 11.70 -7.45 3.48
C PRO A 233 12.19 -8.24 4.70
N GLU A 234 12.47 -7.57 5.82
CA GLU A 234 12.88 -8.17 7.09
C GLU A 234 11.68 -8.67 7.94
N GLY A 235 10.45 -8.42 7.50
CA GLY A 235 9.22 -8.84 8.18
C GLY A 235 8.80 -7.94 9.35
N LYS A 236 9.36 -6.74 9.46
CA LYS A 236 8.94 -5.68 10.40
C LYS A 236 7.88 -4.81 9.75
N TRP A 237 6.90 -4.34 10.53
CA TRP A 237 5.85 -3.46 9.98
C TRP A 237 6.47 -2.17 9.42
N MET A 238 6.04 -1.81 8.21
CA MET A 238 6.54 -0.65 7.48
C MET A 238 5.43 0.30 7.04
N PHE A 239 4.28 -0.25 6.67
CA PHE A 239 3.14 0.52 6.18
C PHE A 239 1.88 0.26 7.03
N VAL A 240 1.18 1.34 7.35
CA VAL A 240 -0.19 1.37 7.85
C VAL A 240 -1.07 1.83 6.70
N HIS A 241 -1.62 0.88 5.95
CA HIS A 241 -2.51 1.16 4.83
C HIS A 241 -3.96 1.21 5.35
N ALA A 242 -4.41 2.41 5.72
CA ALA A 242 -5.70 2.68 6.36
C ALA A 242 -6.86 2.73 5.35
N ASN A 243 -6.97 1.68 4.54
CA ASN A 243 -7.83 1.61 3.36
C ASN A 243 -9.34 1.66 3.67
N LEU A 244 -9.79 1.13 4.82
CA LEU A 244 -11.23 1.10 5.16
C LEU A 244 -11.65 2.22 6.12
N ILE A 245 -10.70 2.85 6.82
CA ILE A 245 -11.02 3.84 7.86
C ILE A 245 -11.83 5.02 7.31
N LYS A 246 -11.55 5.42 6.07
CA LYS A 246 -12.20 6.53 5.36
C LYS A 246 -13.68 6.30 5.02
N HIS A 247 -14.20 5.09 5.28
CA HIS A 247 -15.57 4.70 4.98
C HIS A 247 -16.45 4.57 6.23
N GLY A 248 -15.94 4.92 7.41
CA GLY A 248 -16.74 4.83 8.63
C GLY A 248 -16.12 5.56 9.83
N SER A 249 -16.96 5.90 10.81
CA SER A 249 -16.48 6.50 12.06
C SER A 249 -16.20 5.41 13.08
N PHE A 250 -15.00 5.38 13.68
CA PHE A 250 -14.58 4.36 14.63
C PHE A 250 -14.38 4.97 16.04
N PRO A 251 -14.71 4.22 17.12
CA PRO A 251 -14.36 4.65 18.47
C PRO A 251 -12.84 4.60 18.67
N LYS A 252 -12.32 5.44 19.57
CA LYS A 252 -10.92 5.39 19.96
C LYS A 252 -10.68 4.34 21.06
N PRO A 253 -9.49 3.73 21.14
CA PRO A 253 -8.37 3.86 20.21
C PRO A 253 -8.70 3.29 18.82
N LEU A 254 -8.24 3.96 17.76
CA LEU A 254 -8.44 3.55 16.37
C LEU A 254 -7.64 2.31 16.02
N TRP A 255 -6.46 2.14 16.61
CA TRP A 255 -5.60 0.99 16.41
C TRP A 255 -5.28 0.33 17.75
N ALA A 256 -5.83 -0.86 17.98
CA ALA A 256 -5.74 -1.58 19.25
C ALA A 256 -5.33 -3.05 19.07
N LYS A 257 -5.85 -3.71 18.03
CA LYS A 257 -5.65 -5.15 17.79
C LYS A 257 -5.10 -5.41 16.40
N ILE A 258 -4.31 -6.48 16.29
CA ILE A 258 -3.72 -6.97 15.04
C ILE A 258 -4.07 -8.44 14.88
N HIS A 259 -4.82 -8.76 13.83
CA HIS A 259 -5.13 -10.11 13.40
C HIS A 259 -4.16 -10.52 12.29
N ARG A 260 -3.49 -11.65 12.49
CA ARG A 260 -2.56 -12.21 11.50
C ARG A 260 -2.60 -13.72 11.49
N ALA A 261 -2.18 -14.31 10.38
CA ALA A 261 -1.82 -15.72 10.37
C ALA A 261 -0.63 -15.97 11.31
N THR A 262 -0.63 -17.12 11.99
CA THR A 262 0.49 -17.51 12.86
C THR A 262 1.71 -17.90 12.04
N ASN A 263 1.49 -18.58 10.91
CA ASN A 263 2.51 -18.86 9.90
C ASN A 263 2.47 -17.81 8.78
N ASP A 264 3.01 -16.63 9.07
CA ASP A 264 2.97 -15.47 8.19
C ASP A 264 4.35 -14.99 7.72
N LYS A 265 5.43 -15.69 8.06
CA LYS A 265 6.80 -15.31 7.66
C LYS A 265 7.30 -16.15 6.49
N PHE A 266 7.93 -15.48 5.54
CA PHE A 266 8.68 -16.15 4.48
C PHE A 266 9.97 -16.75 5.05
N ALA A 267 10.45 -17.83 4.44
CA ALA A 267 11.71 -18.45 4.83
C ALA A 267 12.89 -17.49 4.68
N GLN A 268 13.91 -17.68 5.51
CA GLN A 268 15.09 -16.81 5.56
C GLN A 268 15.74 -16.66 4.17
N GLY A 269 15.98 -15.41 3.77
CA GLY A 269 16.55 -15.08 2.45
C GLY A 269 15.53 -15.06 1.31
N THR A 270 14.25 -15.30 1.59
CA THR A 270 13.15 -15.21 0.62
C THR A 270 12.11 -14.17 1.06
N THR A 271 11.30 -13.69 0.13
CA THR A 271 10.24 -12.71 0.37
C THR A 271 9.03 -13.03 -0.49
N TYR A 272 7.97 -12.22 -0.37
CA TYR A 272 6.91 -12.19 -1.39
C TYR A 272 7.50 -12.11 -2.80
N GLY A 273 6.94 -12.93 -3.71
CA GLY A 273 7.52 -13.30 -5.00
C GLY A 273 8.17 -14.70 -5.03
N SER A 274 8.60 -15.22 -3.87
CA SER A 274 9.15 -16.58 -3.71
C SER A 274 8.11 -17.53 -3.10
N ILE A 275 7.24 -18.09 -3.93
CA ILE A 275 6.04 -18.85 -3.48
C ILE A 275 6.22 -20.38 -3.48
N GLU A 276 7.37 -20.84 -3.96
CA GLU A 276 7.71 -22.27 -4.01
C GLU A 276 8.10 -22.77 -2.60
N PRO A 277 8.16 -24.10 -2.38
CA PRO A 277 8.60 -24.65 -1.11
C PRO A 277 9.90 -24.00 -0.61
N PRO A 278 9.97 -23.58 0.67
CA PRO A 278 9.04 -23.90 1.77
C PRO A 278 7.90 -22.88 2.01
N ASN A 279 7.65 -21.93 1.10
CA ASN A 279 6.69 -20.84 1.29
C ASN A 279 5.28 -21.15 0.76
N ASP A 280 5.07 -22.32 0.15
CA ASP A 280 3.84 -22.71 -0.55
C ASP A 280 2.63 -22.94 0.38
N GLY A 281 2.87 -23.10 1.68
CA GLY A 281 1.84 -23.21 2.74
C GLY A 281 1.63 -21.96 3.59
N ILE A 282 2.22 -20.81 3.21
CA ILE A 282 2.10 -19.58 4.01
C ILE A 282 0.64 -19.08 4.04
N GLY A 283 0.12 -18.81 5.24
CA GLY A 283 -1.28 -18.43 5.46
C GLY A 283 -2.31 -19.53 5.17
N GLU A 284 -1.91 -20.79 4.97
CA GLU A 284 -2.84 -21.90 4.74
C GLU A 284 -3.78 -22.09 5.95
N GLY A 285 -5.06 -22.34 5.67
CA GLY A 285 -6.10 -22.51 6.69
C GLY A 285 -6.68 -21.22 7.24
N VAL A 286 -6.12 -20.05 6.91
CA VAL A 286 -6.64 -18.74 7.30
C VAL A 286 -7.55 -18.19 6.22
N LYS A 287 -8.72 -17.69 6.63
CA LYS A 287 -9.69 -17.00 5.79
C LYS A 287 -9.89 -15.57 6.28
N LEU A 288 -10.10 -14.67 5.33
CA LEU A 288 -10.43 -13.28 5.56
C LEU A 288 -11.93 -13.07 5.41
N HIS A 289 -12.54 -12.34 6.35
CA HIS A 289 -13.92 -11.85 6.22
C HIS A 289 -13.92 -10.33 6.27
N VAL A 290 -14.62 -9.70 5.33
CA VAL A 290 -14.88 -8.26 5.34
C VAL A 290 -16.35 -8.05 5.67
N PHE A 291 -16.64 -7.57 6.88
CA PHE A 291 -17.98 -7.22 7.30
C PHE A 291 -18.31 -5.81 6.81
N ALA A 292 -19.53 -5.59 6.33
CA ALA A 292 -20.00 -4.26 5.90
C ALA A 292 -20.96 -3.62 6.91
N ASP A 293 -21.50 -4.38 7.86
CA ASP A 293 -22.49 -3.95 8.85
C ASP A 293 -21.99 -4.28 10.27
N PRO A 294 -21.90 -3.31 11.20
CA PRO A 294 -22.25 -1.89 11.05
C PRO A 294 -21.18 -1.05 10.32
N LYS A 295 -19.99 -1.60 10.05
CA LYS A 295 -18.85 -0.88 9.46
C LYS A 295 -17.96 -1.83 8.66
N LEU A 296 -17.20 -1.28 7.72
CA LEU A 296 -16.18 -1.99 6.94
C LEU A 296 -14.99 -2.38 7.83
N VAL A 297 -14.98 -3.63 8.30
CA VAL A 297 -13.88 -4.22 9.07
C VAL A 297 -13.47 -5.56 8.48
N THR A 298 -12.17 -5.85 8.59
CA THR A 298 -11.53 -7.07 8.12
C THR A 298 -11.13 -7.92 9.31
N GLU A 299 -11.58 -9.15 9.35
CA GLU A 299 -11.22 -10.13 10.39
C GLU A 299 -10.54 -11.34 9.75
N MET A 300 -9.56 -11.90 10.45
CA MET A 300 -8.97 -13.17 10.08
C MET A 300 -9.52 -14.25 11.00
N SER A 301 -9.92 -15.37 10.41
CA SER A 301 -10.38 -16.55 11.13
C SER A 301 -9.87 -17.79 10.41
N VAL A 302 -10.15 -18.97 10.95
CA VAL A 302 -9.72 -20.23 10.33
C VAL A 302 -10.87 -20.89 9.56
N PHE A 303 -10.53 -21.63 8.51
CA PHE A 303 -11.48 -22.51 7.82
C PHE A 303 -11.98 -23.61 8.78
N GLU A 304 -13.17 -24.13 8.49
CA GLU A 304 -13.71 -25.27 9.24
C GLU A 304 -12.78 -26.48 9.09
N GLY A 305 -12.48 -27.16 10.20
CA GLY A 305 -11.56 -28.30 10.22
C GLY A 305 -10.07 -27.95 10.39
N PHE A 306 -9.71 -26.67 10.38
CA PHE A 306 -8.35 -26.21 10.68
C PHE A 306 -8.14 -25.87 12.16
N ASP A 307 -6.88 -25.90 12.60
CA ASP A 307 -6.48 -25.52 13.96
C ASP A 307 -6.76 -24.03 14.21
N GLN A 308 -7.44 -23.70 15.31
CA GLN A 308 -7.73 -22.32 15.71
C GLN A 308 -6.46 -21.51 15.98
N GLY A 309 -5.36 -22.17 16.33
CA GLY A 309 -4.05 -21.57 16.55
C GLY A 309 -3.34 -21.10 15.27
N LEU A 310 -3.99 -21.16 14.10
CA LEU A 310 -3.46 -20.59 12.85
C LEU A 310 -3.71 -19.08 12.71
N VAL A 311 -4.54 -18.50 13.57
CA VAL A 311 -4.71 -17.05 13.69
C VAL A 311 -4.21 -16.59 15.05
N THR A 312 -3.49 -15.46 15.06
CA THR A 312 -3.03 -14.80 16.27
C THR A 312 -3.59 -13.38 16.30
N VAL A 313 -4.07 -12.99 17.49
CA VAL A 313 -4.52 -11.62 17.79
C VAL A 313 -3.52 -10.99 18.75
N ASP A 314 -2.74 -10.04 18.26
CA ASP A 314 -1.74 -9.30 19.04
C ASP A 314 -2.29 -7.91 19.44
N ASP A 315 -1.70 -7.32 20.49
CA ASP A 315 -1.92 -5.92 20.83
C ASP A 315 -1.10 -5.01 19.90
N TRP A 316 -1.68 -3.89 19.47
CA TRP A 316 -1.01 -2.92 18.59
C TRP A 316 0.36 -2.47 19.14
N ASP A 317 0.41 -2.11 20.43
CA ASP A 317 1.62 -1.60 21.09
C ASP A 317 2.67 -2.68 21.41
N SER A 318 2.40 -3.96 21.08
CA SER A 318 3.39 -5.04 21.23
C SER A 318 4.54 -4.93 20.21
N TYR A 319 4.33 -4.20 19.11
CA TYR A 319 5.33 -3.93 18.08
C TYR A 319 5.94 -2.55 18.26
N GLU A 320 7.27 -2.46 18.34
CA GLU A 320 7.98 -1.20 18.56
C GLU A 320 7.73 -0.19 17.43
N GLU A 321 7.59 -0.65 16.18
CA GLU A 321 7.36 0.22 15.03
C GLU A 321 6.00 0.93 15.07
N LEU A 322 5.04 0.37 15.81
CA LEU A 322 3.65 0.83 15.85
C LEU A 322 3.36 1.77 17.03
N LYS A 323 4.24 1.79 18.03
CA LYS A 323 4.07 2.61 19.23
C LYS A 323 3.91 4.08 18.87
N ARG A 324 2.90 4.71 19.48
CA ARG A 324 2.58 6.14 19.30
C ARG A 324 2.20 6.54 17.88
N PHE A 325 1.94 5.57 16.99
CA PHE A 325 1.47 5.87 15.63
C PHE A 325 0.16 6.67 15.67
N GLU A 326 -0.83 6.23 16.45
CA GLU A 326 -2.14 6.92 16.56
C GLU A 326 -1.99 8.36 17.07
N GLU A 327 -1.17 8.56 18.11
CA GLU A 327 -0.88 9.89 18.66
C GLU A 327 -0.29 10.82 17.59
N LYS A 328 0.73 10.34 16.86
CA LYS A 328 1.37 11.09 15.77
C LYS A 328 0.40 11.34 14.62
N TRP A 329 -0.41 10.36 14.26
CA TRP A 329 -1.36 10.45 13.16
C TRP A 329 -2.35 11.59 13.41
N PHE A 330 -2.95 11.67 14.60
CA PHE A 330 -3.78 12.82 14.98
C PHE A 330 -3.00 14.13 15.05
N ALA A 331 -1.81 14.14 15.64
CA ALA A 331 -0.98 15.34 15.74
C ALA A 331 -0.56 15.90 14.36
N PHE A 332 -0.45 15.03 13.36
CA PHE A 332 -0.09 15.39 11.99
C PHE A 332 -1.28 15.74 11.09
N GLY A 333 -2.50 15.71 11.63
CA GLY A 333 -3.72 16.12 10.94
C GLY A 333 -4.56 14.96 10.38
N GLY A 334 -4.30 13.73 10.82
CA GLY A 334 -5.10 12.56 10.48
C GLY A 334 -6.56 12.71 10.94
N VAL A 335 -7.47 12.35 10.04
CA VAL A 335 -8.93 12.39 10.23
C VAL A 335 -9.56 11.13 9.64
N HIS A 336 -10.59 10.60 10.31
CA HIS A 336 -11.31 9.38 9.92
C HIS A 336 -12.78 9.62 9.67
#